data_AF-A0A2R5E642-F1
#
_entry.id   AF-A0A2R5E642-F1
#
_cell.length_a   1.000
_cell.length_b   1.000
_cell.length_c   1.000
_cell.angle_alpha   90.00
_cell.angle_beta   90.00
_cell.angle_gamma   90.00
#
_symmetry.space_group_name_H-M   'P 1'
#
loop_
_entity.id
_entity.type
_entity.pdbx_description
1 polymer ?
#
loop_
_entity_poly.entity_id
_entity_poly.type
_entity_poly.pdbx_seq_one_letter_code
_entity_poly.pdbx_strand_id
1 'polypeptide(L)'
;MKRTAILLLAVVVLAWVGSKMVPQSEPTSAAAPSAQAAKAPPPPESPLSAAEKKAQQEKWFGAETIVAAQRAVRASLKDPDSAQFKDVYANYTEEFQVVACGRVNSKNSLGGYTGFKRFVSNGKSAIIEGRDNVADAWAGACL
;
A
#
# COMPACT_ATOMS: atom_id res chain seq x y z
N MET A 1 14.98 -46.71 -21.11
CA MET A 1 15.18 -45.32 -20.61
C MET A 1 14.71 -45.20 -19.15
N LYS A 2 15.53 -45.64 -18.18
CA LYS A 2 15.15 -45.62 -16.74
C LYS A 2 16.32 -45.36 -15.76
N ARG A 3 17.55 -45.22 -16.26
CA ARG A 3 18.77 -44.96 -15.47
C ARG A 3 19.13 -43.47 -15.39
N THR A 4 18.66 -42.65 -16.33
CA THR A 4 18.91 -41.19 -16.39
C THR A 4 18.11 -40.39 -15.36
N ALA A 5 16.92 -40.84 -14.97
CA ALA A 5 16.06 -40.14 -14.01
C ALA A 5 16.61 -40.13 -12.57
N ILE A 6 17.39 -41.15 -12.18
CA ILE A 6 17.93 -41.29 -10.82
C ILE A 6 19.11 -40.32 -10.60
N LEU A 7 19.93 -40.09 -11.64
CA LEU A 7 21.09 -39.19 -11.56
C LEU A 7 20.69 -37.71 -11.38
N LEU A 8 19.56 -37.28 -11.92
CA LEU A 8 19.09 -35.89 -11.77
C LEU A 8 18.58 -35.58 -10.36
N LEU A 9 18.00 -36.56 -9.64
CA LEU A 9 17.53 -36.36 -8.27
C LEU A 9 18.70 -36.24 -7.26
N ALA A 10 19.82 -36.92 -7.50
CA ALA A 10 20.99 -36.86 -6.63
C ALA A 10 21.70 -35.49 -6.65
N VAL A 11 21.73 -34.81 -7.81
CA VAL A 11 22.41 -33.51 -7.98
C VAL A 11 21.68 -32.37 -7.26
N VAL A 12 20.34 -32.41 -7.20
CA VAL A 12 19.53 -31.36 -6.54
C VAL A 12 19.75 -31.35 -5.01
N VAL A 13 19.98 -32.51 -4.38
CA VAL A 13 20.18 -32.62 -2.93
C VAL A 13 21.57 -32.09 -2.50
N LEU A 14 22.60 -32.31 -3.32
CA LEU A 14 23.97 -31.86 -3.02
C LEU A 14 24.16 -30.34 -3.07
N ALA A 15 23.25 -29.60 -3.70
CA ALA A 15 23.31 -28.14 -3.79
C ALA A 15 22.76 -27.39 -2.56
N TRP A 16 22.02 -28.05 -1.66
CA TRP A 16 21.34 -27.38 -0.53
C TRP A 16 22.13 -27.34 0.79
N VAL A 17 23.26 -28.06 0.86
CA VAL A 17 24.10 -28.15 2.09
C VAL A 17 25.22 -27.09 2.12
N GLY A 18 25.51 -26.45 0.98
CA GLY A 18 26.76 -25.70 0.75
C GLY A 18 26.88 -24.26 1.29
N SER A 19 25.84 -23.66 1.89
CA SER A 19 25.83 -22.23 2.24
C SER A 19 25.76 -21.92 3.74
N LYS A 20 26.16 -22.86 4.60
CA LYS A 20 26.26 -22.66 6.07
C LYS A 20 27.72 -22.55 6.53
N MET A 21 28.45 -21.54 6.03
CA MET A 21 29.66 -21.04 6.70
C MET A 21 30.01 -19.61 6.22
N VAL A 22 29.50 -18.59 6.92
CA VAL A 22 30.08 -17.23 6.88
C VAL A 22 30.85 -17.06 8.20
N PRO A 23 32.17 -16.81 8.19
CA PRO A 23 32.94 -16.71 9.43
C PRO A 23 32.62 -15.41 10.17
N GLN A 24 32.46 -15.47 11.50
CA GLN A 24 32.56 -14.27 12.33
C GLN A 24 34.01 -13.79 12.37
N SER A 25 34.23 -12.54 11.96
CA SER A 25 35.47 -11.82 12.21
C SER A 25 35.26 -10.80 13.33
N GLU A 26 35.63 -11.16 14.55
CA GLU A 26 35.85 -10.20 15.63
C GLU A 26 37.31 -9.70 15.57
N PRO A 27 37.56 -8.39 15.67
CA PRO A 27 38.79 -7.86 16.24
C PRO A 27 38.54 -7.47 17.71
N THR A 28 39.39 -7.96 18.60
CA THR A 28 39.22 -7.79 20.05
C THR A 28 39.70 -6.44 20.58
N SER A 29 39.11 -6.01 21.70
CA SER A 29 39.70 -5.18 22.76
C SER A 29 40.11 -3.72 22.48
N ALA A 30 39.29 -2.79 22.99
CA ALA A 30 39.75 -1.68 23.82
C ALA A 30 38.65 -1.31 24.84
N ALA A 31 39.01 -1.08 26.11
CA ALA A 31 38.07 -1.04 27.23
C ALA A 31 37.69 0.38 27.71
N ALA A 32 36.41 0.57 28.05
CA ALA A 32 35.95 1.48 29.12
C ALA A 32 34.51 1.09 29.55
N PRO A 33 34.18 1.04 30.86
CA PRO A 33 32.86 0.61 31.31
C PRO A 33 31.92 1.77 31.65
N SER A 34 30.71 1.80 31.08
CA SER A 34 29.60 2.59 31.64
C SER A 34 28.21 2.09 31.23
N ALA A 35 27.37 1.89 32.25
CA ALA A 35 25.91 1.84 32.22
C ALA A 35 25.21 0.98 31.14
N GLN A 36 24.83 -0.24 31.52
CA GLN A 36 23.76 -0.99 30.87
C GLN A 36 22.44 -0.20 30.92
N ALA A 37 21.99 0.35 29.78
CA ALA A 37 20.59 0.70 29.58
C ALA A 37 19.88 -0.50 28.92
N ALA A 38 19.54 -1.50 29.72
CA ALA A 38 18.76 -2.65 29.28
C ALA A 38 17.35 -2.18 28.86
N LYS A 39 17.19 -1.84 27.58
CA LYS A 39 15.87 -1.57 27.00
C LYS A 39 15.10 -2.88 27.05
N ALA A 40 14.07 -2.92 27.91
CA ALA A 40 13.27 -4.10 28.16
C ALA A 40 12.76 -4.73 26.86
N PRO A 41 12.53 -6.06 26.82
CA PRO A 41 11.76 -6.67 25.75
C PRO A 41 10.45 -5.88 25.56
N PRO A 42 9.97 -5.67 24.32
CA PRO A 42 8.64 -5.09 24.13
C PRO A 42 7.62 -5.92 24.94
N PRO A 43 6.68 -5.27 25.65
CA PRO A 43 5.72 -5.99 26.48
C PRO A 43 4.94 -6.99 25.60
N PRO A 44 4.56 -8.16 26.14
CA PRO A 44 3.85 -9.17 25.37
C PRO A 44 2.57 -8.56 24.80
N GLU A 45 2.43 -8.63 23.48
CA GLU A 45 1.34 -7.99 22.76
C GLU A 45 0.00 -8.61 23.18
N SER A 46 -0.75 -7.91 24.03
CA SER A 46 -2.14 -8.26 24.34
C SER A 46 -2.91 -8.41 23.02
N PRO A 47 -3.66 -9.50 22.81
CA PRO A 47 -4.35 -9.71 21.55
C PRO A 47 -5.37 -8.58 21.33
N LEU A 48 -5.13 -7.76 20.30
CA LEU A 48 -5.99 -6.65 19.90
C LEU A 48 -7.47 -7.04 19.99
N SER A 49 -8.27 -6.20 20.63
CA SER A 49 -9.72 -6.38 20.74
C SER A 49 -10.37 -6.41 19.35
N ALA A 50 -11.61 -6.91 19.26
CA ALA A 50 -12.34 -6.93 18.01
C ALA A 50 -12.52 -5.51 17.41
N ALA A 51 -12.67 -4.49 18.27
CA ALA A 51 -12.77 -3.09 17.85
C ALA A 51 -11.44 -2.55 17.28
N GLU A 52 -10.31 -2.83 17.94
CA GLU A 52 -8.99 -2.44 17.43
C GLU A 52 -8.63 -3.16 16.12
N LYS A 53 -8.97 -4.45 16.01
CA LYS A 53 -8.83 -5.21 14.76
C LYS A 53 -9.68 -4.62 13.64
N LYS A 54 -10.95 -4.27 13.91
CA LYS A 54 -11.83 -3.60 12.94
C LYS A 54 -11.24 -2.26 12.49
N ALA A 55 -10.83 -1.40 13.42
CA ALA A 55 -10.25 -0.09 13.14
C ALA A 55 -8.89 -0.14 12.41
N GLN A 56 -8.12 -1.23 12.60
CA GLN A 56 -6.87 -1.51 11.91
C GLN A 56 -7.08 -2.21 10.56
N GLN A 57 -8.19 -2.91 10.33
CA GLN A 57 -8.57 -3.49 9.04
C GLN A 57 -9.19 -2.40 8.14
N GLU A 58 -10.06 -1.58 8.72
CA GLU A 58 -10.23 -0.18 8.36
C GLU A 58 -8.87 0.54 8.45
N LYS A 59 -8.69 1.74 7.88
CA LYS A 59 -7.37 2.38 7.67
C LYS A 59 -6.42 1.62 6.73
N TRP A 60 -6.17 0.31 6.89
CA TRP A 60 -5.42 -0.52 5.91
C TRP A 60 -6.17 -0.58 4.57
N PHE A 61 -7.45 -0.99 4.57
CA PHE A 61 -8.27 -0.93 3.35
C PHE A 61 -8.44 0.48 2.80
N GLY A 62 -8.39 1.52 3.65
CA GLY A 62 -8.48 2.91 3.23
C GLY A 62 -7.25 3.35 2.44
N ALA A 63 -6.05 3.01 2.93
CA ALA A 63 -4.80 3.27 2.23
C ALA A 63 -4.73 2.54 0.87
N GLU A 64 -5.14 1.26 0.82
CA GLU A 64 -5.21 0.52 -0.45
C GLU A 64 -6.23 1.15 -1.42
N THR A 65 -7.42 1.51 -0.92
CA THR A 65 -8.47 2.14 -1.72
C THR A 65 -8.01 3.49 -2.30
N ILE A 66 -7.27 4.30 -1.53
CA ILE A 66 -6.67 5.55 -2.04
C ILE A 66 -5.73 5.29 -3.21
N VAL A 67 -4.83 4.30 -3.10
CA VAL A 67 -3.88 3.95 -4.17
C VAL A 67 -4.62 3.45 -5.42
N ALA A 68 -5.58 2.54 -5.23
CA ALA A 68 -6.41 2.02 -6.31
C ALA A 68 -7.26 3.11 -6.98
N ALA A 69 -7.80 4.05 -6.19
CA ALA A 69 -8.59 5.17 -6.65
C ALA A 69 -7.76 6.14 -7.49
N GLN A 70 -6.56 6.53 -7.04
CA GLN A 70 -5.69 7.37 -7.85
C GLN A 70 -5.34 6.70 -9.20
N ARG A 71 -5.18 5.37 -9.24
CA ARG A 71 -4.98 4.63 -10.50
C ARG A 71 -6.23 4.69 -11.39
N ALA A 72 -7.43 4.46 -10.86
CA ALA A 72 -8.69 4.55 -11.59
C ALA A 72 -8.97 5.98 -12.11
N VAL A 73 -8.61 7.00 -11.31
CA VAL A 73 -8.65 8.41 -11.71
C VAL A 73 -7.63 8.68 -12.82
N ARG A 74 -6.36 8.29 -12.70
CA ARG A 74 -5.35 8.49 -13.77
C ARG A 74 -5.79 7.88 -15.10
N ALA A 75 -6.29 6.64 -15.09
CA ALA A 75 -6.84 5.96 -16.28
C ALA A 75 -8.06 6.66 -16.89
N SER A 76 -8.67 7.61 -16.17
CA SER A 76 -9.83 8.39 -16.58
C SER A 76 -9.51 9.78 -17.16
N LEU A 77 -8.26 10.25 -17.08
CA LEU A 77 -7.83 11.59 -17.53
C LEU A 77 -7.35 11.58 -18.98
N LYS A 78 -7.25 12.77 -19.59
CA LYS A 78 -6.70 12.94 -20.95
C LYS A 78 -5.17 12.87 -20.99
N ASP A 79 -4.53 13.28 -19.91
CA ASP A 79 -3.09 13.14 -19.66
C ASP A 79 -2.93 12.52 -18.26
N PRO A 80 -2.80 11.17 -18.16
CA PRO A 80 -2.69 10.45 -16.89
C PRO A 80 -1.44 10.82 -16.08
N ASP A 81 -0.34 11.16 -16.73
CA ASP A 81 0.95 11.43 -16.09
C ASP A 81 1.01 12.85 -15.50
N SER A 82 0.22 13.77 -16.04
CA SER A 82 0.01 15.11 -15.46
C SER A 82 -0.87 15.14 -14.20
N ALA A 83 -1.39 14.01 -13.73
CA ALA A 83 -2.37 13.95 -12.66
C ALA A 83 -1.83 14.43 -11.30
N GLN A 84 -2.29 15.60 -10.86
CA GLN A 84 -2.03 16.17 -9.54
C GLN A 84 -3.20 15.88 -8.61
N PHE A 85 -2.93 15.27 -7.47
CA PHE A 85 -3.92 14.93 -6.45
C PHE A 85 -3.79 15.84 -5.22
N LYS A 86 -4.92 16.22 -4.62
CA LYS A 86 -4.99 16.95 -3.35
C LYS A 86 -6.16 16.45 -2.51
N ASP A 87 -6.00 16.58 -1.19
CA ASP A 87 -7.05 16.28 -0.19
C ASP A 87 -7.66 14.88 -0.38
N VAL A 88 -6.80 13.89 -0.62
CA VAL A 88 -7.25 12.51 -0.86
C VAL A 88 -7.32 11.75 0.46
N TYR A 89 -8.50 11.27 0.81
CA TYR A 89 -8.78 10.48 2.00
C TYR A 89 -9.72 9.31 1.67
N ALA A 90 -9.76 8.32 2.55
CA ALA A 90 -10.74 7.23 2.49
C ALA A 90 -11.86 7.51 3.48
N ASN A 91 -13.09 7.13 3.15
CA ASN A 91 -14.24 7.27 4.04
C ASN A 91 -15.00 5.95 4.26
N TYR A 92 -15.45 5.77 5.50
CA TYR A 92 -16.32 4.72 6.02
C TYR A 92 -17.79 4.96 5.66
N THR A 93 -18.37 4.21 4.71
CA THR A 93 -19.83 4.20 4.51
C THR A 93 -20.39 2.77 4.53
N GLU A 94 -21.58 2.58 5.09
CA GLU A 94 -22.27 1.28 5.04
C GLU A 94 -22.65 0.92 3.59
N GLU A 95 -23.14 1.91 2.83
CA GLU A 95 -23.64 1.74 1.46
C GLU A 95 -22.52 1.49 0.42
N PHE A 96 -21.44 2.28 0.46
CA PHE A 96 -20.37 2.23 -0.55
C PHE A 96 -19.07 1.60 -0.04
N GLN A 97 -19.02 1.20 1.23
CA GLN A 97 -17.85 0.58 1.88
C GLN A 97 -16.61 1.51 1.77
N VAL A 98 -15.47 0.89 1.47
CA VAL A 98 -14.23 1.41 0.83
C VAL A 98 -14.40 2.50 -0.24
N VAL A 99 -14.68 3.75 0.10
CA VAL A 99 -14.55 4.88 -0.84
C VAL A 99 -13.32 5.74 -0.57
N ALA A 100 -12.74 6.28 -1.64
CA ALA A 100 -11.75 7.34 -1.61
C ALA A 100 -12.31 8.60 -2.30
N CYS A 101 -12.19 9.70 -1.59
CA CYS A 101 -12.65 11.04 -1.98
C CYS A 101 -11.44 11.95 -2.14
N GLY A 102 -11.53 12.94 -3.02
CA GLY A 102 -10.50 13.98 -3.11
C GLY A 102 -10.62 14.88 -4.33
N ARG A 103 -9.53 15.57 -4.64
CA ARG A 103 -9.44 16.51 -5.78
C ARG A 103 -8.32 16.12 -6.73
N VAL A 104 -8.59 16.21 -8.04
CA VAL A 104 -7.63 15.94 -9.11
C VAL A 104 -7.56 17.10 -10.11
N ASN A 105 -6.37 17.42 -10.60
CA ASN A 105 -6.16 18.35 -11.71
C ASN A 105 -5.22 17.66 -12.73
N SER A 106 -5.48 17.82 -14.02
CA SER A 106 -4.66 17.28 -15.10
C SER A 106 -4.69 18.20 -16.30
N LYS A 107 -3.75 17.99 -17.23
CA LYS A 107 -3.82 18.64 -18.54
C LYS A 107 -5.00 18.12 -19.34
N ASN A 108 -5.58 19.00 -20.15
CA ASN A 108 -6.57 18.69 -21.17
C ASN A 108 -5.88 18.41 -22.52
N SER A 109 -6.67 18.17 -23.58
CA SER A 109 -6.15 17.93 -24.94
C SER A 109 -5.36 19.11 -25.56
N LEU A 110 -5.38 20.29 -24.93
CA LEU A 110 -4.61 21.48 -25.32
C LEU A 110 -3.33 21.66 -24.46
N GLY A 111 -3.02 20.69 -23.58
CA GLY A 111 -1.84 20.70 -22.71
C GLY A 111 -1.97 21.60 -21.47
N GLY A 112 -3.12 22.22 -21.24
CA GLY A 112 -3.37 23.15 -20.11
C GLY A 112 -4.12 22.51 -18.95
N TYR A 113 -3.75 22.90 -17.72
CA TYR A 113 -4.51 22.56 -16.51
C TYR A 113 -5.79 23.41 -16.41
N THR A 114 -6.90 22.80 -15.97
CA THR A 114 -8.21 23.49 -15.88
C THR A 114 -8.70 23.72 -14.45
N GLY A 115 -7.86 23.42 -13.45
CA GLY A 115 -8.19 23.55 -12.03
C GLY A 115 -8.53 22.21 -11.38
N PHE A 116 -8.59 22.21 -10.04
CA PHE A 116 -8.89 21.01 -9.27
C PHE A 116 -10.38 20.68 -9.32
N LYS A 117 -10.66 19.42 -9.66
CA LYS A 117 -11.99 18.84 -9.83
C LYS A 117 -12.20 17.73 -8.79
N ARG A 118 -13.39 17.64 -8.21
CA ARG A 118 -13.73 16.58 -7.25
C ARG A 118 -13.74 15.20 -7.92
N PHE A 119 -13.35 14.17 -7.18
CA PHE A 119 -13.55 12.78 -7.57
C PHE A 119 -14.01 11.92 -6.39
N VAL A 120 -14.75 10.86 -6.71
CA VAL A 120 -15.14 9.77 -5.80
C VAL A 120 -14.80 8.44 -6.47
N SER A 121 -14.23 7.49 -5.73
CA SER A 121 -13.80 6.20 -6.29
C SER A 121 -13.84 5.08 -5.26
N ASN A 122 -14.25 3.89 -5.68
CA ASN A 122 -14.19 2.65 -4.91
C ASN A 122 -12.93 1.80 -5.24
N GLY A 123 -11.88 2.43 -5.79
CA GLY A 123 -10.67 1.77 -6.25
C GLY A 123 -10.77 1.01 -7.58
N LYS A 124 -11.98 0.72 -8.07
CA LYS A 124 -12.23 0.05 -9.36
C LYS A 124 -12.61 1.04 -10.46
N SER A 125 -13.52 1.97 -10.15
CA SER A 125 -13.95 3.05 -11.04
C SER A 125 -13.80 4.41 -10.34
N ALA A 126 -13.84 5.49 -11.12
CA ALA A 126 -13.77 6.86 -10.61
C ALA A 126 -14.81 7.75 -11.28
N ILE A 127 -15.60 8.46 -10.47
CA ILE A 127 -16.55 9.50 -10.85
C ILE A 127 -15.82 10.84 -10.69
N ILE A 128 -15.69 11.62 -11.76
CA ILE A 128 -14.90 12.85 -11.79
C ILE A 128 -15.77 14.03 -12.25
N GLU A 129 -15.72 15.13 -11.50
CA GLU A 129 -16.45 16.37 -11.78
C GLU A 129 -16.21 16.90 -13.21
N GLY A 130 -17.27 17.35 -13.88
CA GLY A 130 -17.20 17.86 -15.24
C GLY A 130 -16.95 16.80 -16.32
N ARG A 131 -16.96 15.51 -15.96
CA ARG A 131 -17.15 14.37 -16.87
C ARG A 131 -18.37 13.56 -16.43
N ASP A 132 -18.50 13.36 -15.12
CA ASP A 132 -19.52 12.55 -14.46
C ASP A 132 -20.30 13.41 -13.45
N ASN A 133 -21.53 13.00 -13.09
CA ASN A 133 -22.35 13.66 -12.08
C ASN A 133 -21.84 13.33 -10.66
N VAL A 134 -20.80 14.02 -10.21
CA VAL A 134 -20.13 13.75 -8.93
C VAL A 134 -20.94 14.17 -7.69
N ALA A 135 -21.99 14.98 -7.84
CA ALA A 135 -22.65 15.67 -6.74
C ALA A 135 -23.25 14.71 -5.69
N ASP A 136 -24.06 13.75 -6.13
CA ASP A 136 -24.75 12.81 -5.24
C ASP A 136 -23.76 11.83 -4.57
N ALA A 137 -22.83 11.29 -5.36
CA ALA A 137 -21.75 10.42 -4.86
C ALA A 137 -20.85 11.15 -3.84
N TRP A 138 -20.59 12.44 -4.03
CA TRP A 138 -19.85 13.25 -3.07
C TRP A 138 -20.67 13.49 -1.80
N ALA A 139 -21.96 13.81 -1.93
CA ALA A 139 -22.83 14.09 -0.79
C ALA A 139 -23.08 12.85 0.09
N GLY A 140 -23.22 11.66 -0.52
CA GLY A 140 -23.45 10.41 0.21
C GLY A 140 -22.19 9.71 0.73
N ALA A 141 -21.00 10.03 0.20
CA ALA A 141 -19.76 9.31 0.54
C ALA A 141 -18.56 10.17 0.99
N CYS A 142 -18.61 11.49 0.84
CA CYS A 142 -17.47 12.40 1.07
C CYS A 142 -17.80 13.62 1.96
N LEU A 143 -18.97 13.63 2.60
CA LEU A 143 -19.37 14.60 3.63
C LEU A 143 -19.54 13.88 4.98
#